data_AF-A0A4Q9GCA7-F1
#
_entry.id   AF-A0A4Q9GCA7-F1
#
_cell.length_a   1.000
_cell.length_b   1.000
_cell.length_c   1.000
_cell.angle_alpha   90.00
_cell.angle_beta   90.00
_cell.angle_gamma   90.00
#
_symmetry.space_group_name_H-M   'P 1'
#
loop_
_entity.id
_entity.type
_entity.pdbx_description
1 polymer ?
#
loop_
_entity_poly.entity_id
_entity_poly.type
_entity_poly.pdbx_seq_one_letter_code
_entity_poly.pdbx_strand_id
1 'polypeptide(L)'
;MNAFELNKIAGAILGALTVVVGVNVLAGGIFHDKKPEKAGYPVEVKEAAPAGGAPKGEDFNVLLAKADPAKGEQVSKKCGACHSFGKGEPAKMGPNLYGIVGLKHAHMEGFGYSDPMKKSGGEWDFASLDKWLTDPKAYIAGTTMAFAGIKNPEERANLVAYLNKNSDAPKPIPAAEAKAAEPAAAAGGAPAAGGFEAKVASADPAKGQQTSKKCAACHSFGKGEPAKLGPNLYGIVGLKHAHMEGFEYSEPMKKTGGVWDIASLDKWLTDPKAMVPGTTMAFAGIKNEDERAALIAWLNKNSDKPQELGGATPAAAPAGAPAAPAASAPAAPEQQAPKPANEQSGGGSEADKPGEPAPAPAAPAEPSPAPAAPAAPAEPAPAPAGPAPAAPAPGAEQPKQP
;
A
#
# COMPACT_ATOMS: atom_id res chain seq x y z
N MET A 1 9.48 60.47 3.67
CA MET A 1 10.96 60.45 3.86
C MET A 1 11.59 60.99 2.59
N ASN A 2 12.54 61.91 2.70
CA ASN A 2 13.17 62.51 1.52
C ASN A 2 14.12 61.50 0.86
N ALA A 3 14.27 61.57 -0.47
CA ALA A 3 15.07 60.63 -1.27
C ALA A 3 16.52 60.47 -0.75
N PHE A 4 17.07 61.53 -0.15
CA PHE A 4 18.38 61.51 0.48
C PHE A 4 18.46 60.55 1.68
N GLU A 5 17.45 60.55 2.56
CA GLU A 5 17.42 59.63 3.71
C GLU A 5 17.15 58.18 3.27
N LEU A 6 16.34 57.99 2.22
CA LEU A 6 16.11 56.66 1.65
C LEU A 6 17.41 56.07 1.05
N ASN A 7 18.18 56.88 0.32
CA ASN A 7 19.47 56.45 -0.24
C ASN A 7 20.50 56.17 0.86
N LYS A 8 20.47 56.92 1.97
CA LYS A 8 21.36 56.70 3.12
C LYS A 8 21.04 55.38 3.82
N ILE A 9 19.75 55.08 4.00
CA ILE A 9 19.28 53.80 4.58
C ILE A 9 19.59 52.63 3.65
N ALA A 10 19.32 52.76 2.35
CA ALA A 10 19.62 51.72 1.36
C ALA A 10 21.12 51.43 1.28
N GLY A 11 21.96 52.47 1.33
CA GLY A 11 23.42 52.34 1.37
C GLY A 11 23.91 51.64 2.65
N ALA A 12 23.32 51.94 3.81
CA ALA A 12 23.66 51.27 5.07
C ALA A 12 23.28 49.78 5.04
N ILE A 13 22.12 49.44 4.47
CA ILE A 13 21.67 48.04 4.33
C ILE A 13 22.58 47.27 3.37
N LEU A 14 22.89 47.83 2.21
CA LEU A 14 23.78 47.19 1.22
C LEU A 14 25.21 47.05 1.76
N GLY A 15 25.70 48.05 2.49
CA GLY A 15 27.00 47.98 3.17
C GLY A 15 27.05 46.85 4.20
N ALA A 16 26.03 46.75 5.06
CA ALA A 16 25.94 45.69 6.06
C ALA A 16 25.86 44.30 5.40
N LEU A 17 25.05 44.13 4.35
CA LEU A 17 24.93 42.86 3.63
C LEU A 17 26.25 42.46 2.96
N THR A 18 26.96 43.42 2.37
CA THR A 18 28.26 43.16 1.73
C THR A 18 29.31 42.73 2.75
N VAL A 19 29.30 43.33 3.95
CA VAL A 19 30.20 42.90 5.04
C VAL A 19 29.87 41.50 5.52
N VAL A 20 28.59 41.15 5.70
CA VAL A 20 28.19 39.79 6.13
C VAL A 20 28.61 38.74 5.10
N VAL A 21 28.38 39.00 3.81
CA VAL A 21 28.80 38.09 2.73
C VAL A 21 30.33 38.01 2.66
N GLY A 22 31.02 39.15 2.78
CA GLY A 22 32.48 39.21 2.77
C GLY A 22 33.11 38.41 3.92
N VAL A 23 32.58 38.52 5.13
CA VAL A 23 33.03 37.73 6.28
C VAL A 23 32.77 36.24 6.07
N ASN A 24 31.64 35.86 5.48
CA ASN A 24 31.31 34.44 5.25
C ASN A 24 32.21 33.83 4.15
N VAL A 25 32.51 34.59 3.09
CA VAL A 25 33.45 34.17 2.03
C VAL A 25 34.88 34.11 2.55
N LEU A 26 35.32 35.10 3.34
CA LEU A 26 36.64 35.07 4.00
C LEU A 26 36.74 33.92 5.00
N ALA A 27 35.68 33.64 5.77
CA ALA A 27 35.64 32.50 6.68
C ALA A 27 35.71 31.18 5.89
N GLY A 28 34.96 31.02 4.80
CA GLY A 28 35.09 29.84 3.93
C GLY A 28 36.48 29.70 3.28
N GLY A 29 37.14 30.83 2.99
CA GLY A 29 38.49 30.87 2.44
C GLY A 29 39.58 30.51 3.46
N ILE A 30 39.42 30.95 4.71
CA ILE A 30 40.39 30.71 5.80
C ILE A 30 40.16 29.33 6.42
N PHE A 31 38.90 28.92 6.59
CA PHE A 31 38.49 27.63 7.17
C PHE A 31 38.16 26.61 6.07
N HIS A 32 39.12 26.38 5.17
CA HIS A 32 39.04 25.21 4.30
C HIS A 32 39.27 23.95 5.12
N ASP A 33 38.19 23.22 5.43
CA ASP A 33 38.26 21.84 5.91
C ASP A 33 38.88 20.97 4.82
N LYS A 34 40.20 20.83 4.87
CA LYS A 34 40.91 19.85 4.07
C LYS A 34 40.59 18.48 4.67
N LYS A 35 39.44 17.92 4.28
CA LYS A 35 39.07 16.55 4.61
C LYS A 35 40.29 15.68 4.26
N PRO A 36 40.88 14.99 5.25
CA PRO A 36 42.09 14.24 5.00
C PRO A 36 41.75 13.12 4.02
N GLU A 37 42.44 13.07 2.87
CA GLU A 37 42.27 11.97 1.89
C GLU A 37 42.61 10.60 2.49
N LYS A 38 43.29 10.57 3.65
CA LYS A 38 43.50 9.37 4.45
C LYS A 38 43.30 9.69 5.92
N ALA A 39 42.32 9.04 6.55
CA ALA A 39 42.14 9.09 7.99
C ALA A 39 43.36 8.46 8.69
N GLY A 40 44.10 9.25 9.46
CA GLY A 40 45.34 8.84 10.11
C GLY A 40 45.10 8.20 11.48
N TYR A 41 44.96 6.88 11.54
CA TYR A 41 45.79 5.91 12.29
C TYR A 41 45.06 4.54 12.31
N PRO A 42 45.76 3.42 12.06
CA PRO A 42 45.14 2.14 11.81
C PRO A 42 44.85 1.39 13.12
N VAL A 43 43.61 0.96 13.28
CA VAL A 43 43.33 -0.28 14.00
C VAL A 43 42.88 -1.26 12.94
N GLU A 44 43.72 -2.26 12.69
CA GLU A 44 43.50 -3.30 11.69
C GLU A 44 42.15 -4.01 11.92
N VAL A 45 41.16 -3.62 11.15
CA VAL A 45 40.19 -4.56 10.60
C VAL A 45 40.35 -4.44 9.09
N LYS A 46 40.72 -5.56 8.48
CA LYS A 46 41.00 -5.73 7.05
C LYS A 46 39.82 -5.24 6.20
N GLU A 47 39.82 -3.95 5.88
CA GLU A 47 38.96 -3.34 4.88
C GLU A 47 39.48 -3.78 3.51
N ALA A 48 38.67 -4.56 2.80
CA ALA A 48 38.88 -4.79 1.38
C ALA A 48 38.65 -3.46 0.64
N ALA A 49 39.58 -3.15 -0.25
CA ALA A 49 39.65 -1.93 -1.06
C ALA A 49 38.33 -1.58 -1.80
N PRO A 50 38.12 -0.28 -2.13
CA PRO A 50 36.90 0.19 -2.75
C PRO A 50 36.86 -0.25 -4.22
N ALA A 51 36.04 -1.23 -4.54
CA ALA A 51 35.40 -1.31 -5.84
C ALA A 51 34.15 -0.44 -5.72
N GLY A 52 34.12 0.75 -6.30
CA GLY A 52 33.78 0.88 -7.71
C GLY A 52 32.46 1.65 -7.76
N GLY A 53 32.34 2.56 -8.73
CA GLY A 53 31.29 3.57 -8.79
C GLY A 53 29.89 3.08 -8.45
N ALA A 54 29.16 3.92 -7.72
CA ALA A 54 27.76 3.74 -7.38
C ALA A 54 26.96 3.22 -8.59
N PRO A 55 26.38 2.01 -8.51
CA PRO A 55 25.33 1.65 -9.42
C PRO A 55 24.12 2.50 -9.07
N LYS A 56 23.52 3.12 -10.09
CA LYS A 56 22.13 3.58 -9.99
C LYS A 56 21.26 2.39 -9.58
N GLY A 57 20.82 2.42 -8.33
CA GLY A 57 19.64 1.76 -7.77
C GLY A 57 19.47 0.30 -8.13
N GLU A 58 20.24 -0.58 -7.48
CA GLU A 58 19.79 -1.96 -7.26
C GLU A 58 18.64 -1.92 -6.25
N ASP A 59 17.58 -2.69 -6.47
CA ASP A 59 16.41 -2.72 -5.59
C ASP A 59 16.81 -3.05 -4.15
N PHE A 60 16.20 -2.37 -3.17
CA PHE A 60 16.55 -2.53 -1.76
C PHE A 60 16.33 -3.98 -1.30
N ASN A 61 15.30 -4.68 -1.82
CA ASN A 61 15.08 -6.08 -1.45
C ASN A 61 16.16 -6.99 -2.01
N VAL A 62 16.69 -6.68 -3.21
CA VAL A 62 17.84 -7.39 -3.78
C VAL A 62 19.09 -7.21 -2.93
N LEU A 63 19.33 -6.00 -2.41
CA LEU A 63 20.45 -5.73 -1.50
C LEU A 63 20.23 -6.38 -0.13
N LEU A 64 19.00 -6.39 0.38
CA LEU A 64 18.64 -6.99 1.66
C LEU A 64 18.80 -8.51 1.65
N ALA A 65 18.46 -9.19 0.56
CA ALA A 65 18.66 -10.63 0.44
C ALA A 65 20.15 -11.04 0.39
N LYS A 66 21.02 -10.14 -0.07
CA LYS A 66 22.47 -10.32 -0.10
C LYS A 66 23.17 -9.72 1.13
N ALA A 67 22.40 -9.13 2.05
CA ALA A 67 22.94 -8.36 3.15
C ALA A 67 23.69 -9.23 4.15
N ASP A 68 24.71 -8.62 4.76
CA ASP A 68 25.54 -9.23 5.79
C ASP A 68 25.19 -8.62 7.17
N PRO A 69 24.57 -9.39 8.08
CA PRO A 69 24.26 -8.93 9.43
C PRO A 69 25.51 -8.51 10.23
N ALA A 70 26.70 -9.06 9.95
CA ALA A 70 27.93 -8.65 10.64
C ALA A 70 28.38 -7.26 10.21
N LYS A 71 28.23 -6.90 8.92
CA LYS A 71 28.42 -5.52 8.46
C LYS A 71 27.34 -4.60 9.02
N GLY A 72 26.11 -5.10 9.13
CA GLY A 72 25.00 -4.38 9.75
C GLY A 72 25.24 -4.01 11.20
N GLU A 73 25.84 -4.91 11.97
CA GLU A 73 26.28 -4.66 13.34
C GLU A 73 27.28 -3.50 13.41
N GLN A 74 28.23 -3.40 12.47
CA GLN A 74 29.15 -2.26 12.42
C GLN A 74 28.41 -0.93 12.16
N VAL A 75 27.44 -0.93 11.26
CA VAL A 75 26.60 0.25 10.99
C VAL A 75 25.77 0.63 12.22
N SER A 76 25.28 -0.36 12.98
CA SER A 76 24.46 -0.16 14.19
C SER A 76 25.19 0.62 15.29
N LYS A 77 26.52 0.61 15.29
CA LYS A 77 27.34 1.40 16.23
C LYS A 77 27.05 2.90 16.13
N LYS A 78 26.68 3.40 14.94
CA LYS A 78 26.25 4.80 14.73
C LYS A 78 24.98 5.15 15.54
N CYS A 79 24.20 4.15 15.91
CA CYS A 79 22.94 4.29 16.63
C CYS A 79 23.07 3.98 18.14
N GLY A 80 24.13 3.29 18.56
CA GLY A 80 24.32 2.82 19.95
C GLY A 80 24.48 3.92 21.00
N ALA A 81 24.82 5.14 20.59
CA ALA A 81 24.84 6.31 21.47
C ALA A 81 23.43 6.70 21.96
N CYS A 82 22.42 6.46 21.13
CA CYS A 82 21.03 6.83 21.43
C CYS A 82 20.13 5.61 21.66
N HIS A 83 20.46 4.44 21.15
CA HIS A 83 19.61 3.25 21.20
C HIS A 83 20.28 2.10 21.96
N SER A 84 19.44 1.24 22.54
CA SER A 84 19.79 -0.09 23.05
C SER A 84 19.38 -1.16 22.04
N PHE A 85 20.04 -2.31 22.11
CA PHE A 85 19.83 -3.41 21.16
C PHE A 85 19.63 -4.75 21.87
N GLY A 86 19.91 -4.87 23.17
CA GLY A 86 19.68 -6.12 23.89
C GLY A 86 18.20 -6.31 24.23
N LYS A 87 17.79 -7.58 24.35
CA LYS A 87 16.43 -7.96 24.76
C LYS A 87 16.10 -7.38 26.13
N GLY A 88 15.06 -6.53 26.18
CA GLY A 88 14.58 -5.94 27.43
C GLY A 88 15.50 -4.86 28.04
N GLU A 89 16.53 -4.41 27.31
CA GLU A 89 17.35 -3.28 27.77
C GLU A 89 16.52 -1.99 27.87
N PRO A 90 16.83 -1.12 28.85
CA PRO A 90 16.13 0.16 29.00
C PRO A 90 16.34 1.05 27.76
N ALA A 91 15.38 1.94 27.52
CA ALA A 91 15.57 3.03 26.57
C ALA A 91 16.71 3.96 27.00
N LYS A 92 17.38 4.56 26.04
CA LYS A 92 18.35 5.64 26.27
C LYS A 92 17.71 6.96 25.80
N MET A 93 18.41 7.73 24.98
CA MET A 93 17.86 8.90 24.30
C MET A 93 16.80 8.52 23.24
N GLY A 94 16.91 7.32 22.70
CA GLY A 94 15.95 6.66 21.82
C GLY A 94 15.44 5.35 22.42
N PRO A 95 14.36 4.78 21.86
CA PRO A 95 13.80 3.50 22.31
C PRO A 95 14.75 2.33 22.03
N ASN A 96 14.52 1.20 22.68
CA ASN A 96 15.19 -0.06 22.35
C ASN A 96 14.81 -0.54 20.93
N LEU A 97 15.78 -1.07 20.19
CA LEU A 97 15.62 -1.55 18.81
C LEU A 97 15.63 -3.09 18.67
N TYR A 98 15.70 -3.83 19.77
CA TYR A 98 15.57 -5.29 19.79
C TYR A 98 14.19 -5.70 19.27
N GLY A 99 14.17 -6.58 18.27
CA GLY A 99 12.93 -7.07 17.67
C GLY A 99 12.12 -6.02 16.92
N ILE A 100 12.70 -4.86 16.59
CA ILE A 100 11.95 -3.73 16.00
C ILE A 100 11.28 -4.10 14.67
N VAL A 101 11.85 -5.03 13.90
CA VAL A 101 11.33 -5.43 12.58
C VAL A 101 9.96 -6.11 12.72
N GLY A 102 8.94 -5.49 12.17
CA GLY A 102 7.54 -5.91 12.23
C GLY A 102 6.79 -5.43 13.47
N LEU A 103 7.40 -4.63 14.35
CA LEU A 103 6.70 -3.99 15.47
C LEU A 103 6.02 -2.70 15.03
N LYS A 104 4.97 -2.31 15.76
CA LYS A 104 4.31 -1.03 15.55
C LYS A 104 5.25 0.14 15.84
N HIS A 105 5.03 1.24 15.12
CA HIS A 105 5.62 2.52 15.48
C HIS A 105 5.21 2.86 16.92
N ALA A 106 6.14 3.45 17.67
CA ALA A 106 5.93 3.79 19.06
C ALA A 106 5.49 2.63 20.00
N HIS A 107 5.96 1.40 19.76
CA HIS A 107 5.53 0.22 20.54
C HIS A 107 6.01 0.19 22.00
N MET A 108 7.06 0.93 22.38
CA MET A 108 7.61 0.87 23.74
C MET A 108 6.76 1.70 24.71
N GLU A 109 6.07 1.03 25.62
CA GLU A 109 5.33 1.71 26.68
C GLU A 109 6.28 2.50 27.60
N GLY A 110 5.88 3.71 27.97
CA GLY A 110 6.67 4.59 28.85
C GLY A 110 7.77 5.41 28.16
N PHE A 111 8.02 5.24 26.85
CA PHE A 111 8.96 6.09 26.11
C PHE A 111 8.29 7.36 25.56
N GLY A 112 8.96 8.51 25.68
CA GLY A 112 8.47 9.82 25.25
C GLY A 112 8.55 10.04 23.73
N TYR A 113 7.72 9.35 22.96
CA TYR A 113 7.64 9.53 21.51
C TYR A 113 7.08 10.90 21.09
N SER A 114 7.55 11.42 19.95
CA SER A 114 6.97 12.63 19.36
C SER A 114 5.52 12.42 18.93
N ASP A 115 4.72 13.49 18.91
CA ASP A 115 3.31 13.42 18.50
C ASP A 115 3.12 12.88 17.08
N PRO A 116 3.94 13.28 16.08
CA PRO A 116 3.88 12.68 14.75
C PRO A 116 4.21 11.18 14.75
N MET A 117 5.18 10.73 15.55
CA MET A 117 5.55 9.31 15.64
C MET A 117 4.40 8.47 16.22
N LYS A 118 3.73 8.95 17.27
CA LYS A 118 2.55 8.28 17.86
C LYS A 118 1.37 8.22 16.89
N LYS A 119 1.16 9.26 16.08
CA LYS A 119 0.06 9.35 15.10
C LYS A 119 0.32 8.58 13.80
N SER A 120 1.56 8.19 13.53
CA SER A 120 1.93 7.55 12.26
C SER A 120 1.29 6.17 12.06
N GLY A 121 0.92 5.45 13.14
CA GLY A 121 0.06 4.26 13.09
C GLY A 121 0.56 3.04 12.30
N GLY A 122 1.83 3.04 11.85
CA GLY A 122 2.40 2.01 10.98
C GLY A 122 3.21 0.92 11.72
N GLU A 123 3.78 0.01 10.94
CA GLU A 123 4.70 -1.05 11.38
C GLU A 123 6.08 -0.88 10.71
N TRP A 124 7.12 -1.31 11.43
CA TRP A 124 8.50 -1.31 10.93
C TRP A 124 8.77 -2.51 10.02
N ASP A 125 8.20 -2.51 8.82
CA ASP A 125 8.58 -3.43 7.75
C ASP A 125 9.93 -3.06 7.10
N PHE A 126 10.44 -3.92 6.23
CA PHE A 126 11.74 -3.71 5.58
C PHE A 126 11.79 -2.43 4.73
N ALA A 127 10.69 -2.09 4.05
CA ALA A 127 10.61 -0.92 3.18
C ALA A 127 10.41 0.39 3.97
N SER A 128 9.65 0.34 5.07
CA SER A 128 9.48 1.48 5.97
C SER A 128 10.77 1.78 6.73
N LEU A 129 11.53 0.74 7.11
CA LEU A 129 12.87 0.89 7.68
C LEU A 129 13.89 1.46 6.70
N ASP A 130 13.88 1.05 5.42
CA ASP A 130 14.73 1.65 4.38
C ASP A 130 14.48 3.16 4.24
N LYS A 131 13.20 3.55 4.12
CA LYS A 131 12.79 4.95 3.99
C LYS A 131 13.13 5.75 5.24
N TRP A 132 12.86 5.19 6.42
CA TRP A 132 13.19 5.81 7.70
C TRP A 132 14.69 6.04 7.85
N LEU A 133 15.50 5.02 7.57
CA LEU A 133 16.95 5.12 7.69
C LEU A 133 17.56 6.01 6.61
N THR A 134 16.89 6.25 5.48
CA THR A 134 17.33 7.18 4.43
C THR A 134 17.19 8.64 4.85
N ASP A 135 16.04 8.98 5.46
CA ASP A 135 15.74 10.32 5.97
C ASP A 135 14.58 10.28 6.99
N PRO A 136 14.87 10.21 8.29
CA PRO A 136 13.83 10.16 9.33
C PRO A 136 12.95 11.41 9.35
N LYS A 137 13.53 12.58 9.07
CA LYS A 137 12.82 13.87 9.10
C LYS A 137 11.85 14.00 7.95
N ALA A 138 12.21 13.49 6.77
CA ALA A 138 11.33 13.45 5.61
C ALA A 138 10.24 12.38 5.76
N TYR A 139 10.53 11.25 6.40
CA TYR A 139 9.56 10.17 6.58
C TYR A 139 8.48 10.51 7.60
N ILE A 140 8.86 11.02 8.79
CA ILE A 140 7.91 11.54 9.79
C ILE A 140 8.33 12.96 10.13
N ALA A 141 7.67 13.93 9.51
CA ALA A 141 7.88 15.34 9.78
C ALA A 141 7.62 15.63 11.27
N GLY A 142 8.61 16.23 11.94
CA GLY A 142 8.54 16.50 13.38
C GLY A 142 8.90 15.31 14.28
N THR A 143 9.61 14.30 13.75
CA THR A 143 10.25 13.30 14.61
C THR A 143 11.35 13.90 15.50
N THR A 144 11.44 13.44 16.74
CA THR A 144 12.54 13.81 17.67
C THR A 144 13.88 13.18 17.26
N MET A 145 13.88 12.16 16.40
CA MET A 145 15.10 11.50 15.93
C MET A 145 15.87 12.41 14.96
N ALA A 146 16.84 13.16 15.49
CA ALA A 146 17.70 14.07 14.73
C ALA A 146 18.85 13.36 14.00
N PHE A 147 18.54 12.31 13.23
CA PHE A 147 19.53 11.56 12.46
C PHE A 147 19.56 12.04 11.00
N ALA A 148 20.76 12.15 10.42
CA ALA A 148 20.95 12.65 9.04
C ALA A 148 20.56 11.65 7.95
N GLY A 149 20.33 10.39 8.34
CA GLY A 149 20.07 9.29 7.42
C GLY A 149 21.34 8.65 6.85
N ILE A 150 21.21 7.42 6.36
CA ILE A 150 22.24 6.65 5.69
C ILE A 150 21.92 6.69 4.19
N LYS A 151 22.74 7.38 3.39
CA LYS A 151 22.47 7.52 1.95
C LYS A 151 22.84 6.27 1.14
N ASN A 152 23.79 5.48 1.64
CA ASN A 152 24.20 4.25 1.01
C ASN A 152 23.15 3.13 1.21
N PRO A 153 22.50 2.62 0.14
CA PRO A 153 21.47 1.59 0.24
C PRO A 153 22.03 0.24 0.73
N GLU A 154 23.29 -0.09 0.45
CA GLU A 154 23.90 -1.34 0.92
C GLU A 154 24.15 -1.30 2.44
N GLU A 155 24.60 -0.15 2.98
CA GLU A 155 24.72 0.03 4.43
C GLU A 155 23.37 -0.07 5.14
N ARG A 156 22.30 0.46 4.53
CA ARG A 156 20.94 0.32 5.07
C ARG A 156 20.46 -1.12 5.05
N ALA A 157 20.66 -1.83 3.93
CA ALA A 157 20.28 -3.24 3.80
C ALA A 157 21.00 -4.11 4.85
N ASN A 158 22.31 -3.93 5.02
CA ASN A 158 23.10 -4.59 6.05
C ASN A 158 22.57 -4.29 7.47
N LEU A 159 22.30 -3.01 7.79
CA LEU A 159 21.76 -2.61 9.09
C LEU A 159 20.38 -3.23 9.36
N VAL A 160 19.49 -3.24 8.37
CA VAL A 160 18.15 -3.83 8.50
C VAL A 160 18.22 -5.34 8.68
N ALA A 161 19.13 -6.04 7.98
CA ALA A 161 19.38 -7.47 8.19
C ALA A 161 19.89 -7.76 9.62
N TYR A 162 20.75 -6.92 10.18
CA TYR A 162 21.19 -7.02 11.57
C TYR A 162 20.02 -6.81 12.55
N LEU A 163 19.21 -5.76 12.36
CA LEU A 163 18.04 -5.51 13.22
C LEU A 163 17.03 -6.66 13.18
N ASN A 164 16.85 -7.28 12.01
CA ASN A 164 15.97 -8.43 11.85
C ASN A 164 16.51 -9.69 12.55
N LYS A 165 17.83 -9.92 12.46
CA LYS A 165 18.52 -11.01 13.18
C LYS A 165 18.46 -10.82 14.69
N ASN A 166 18.50 -9.57 15.16
CA ASN A 166 18.47 -9.20 16.57
C ASN A 166 17.02 -9.13 17.09
N SER A 167 16.32 -10.26 16.99
CA SER A 167 14.89 -10.42 17.34
C SER A 167 14.63 -11.86 17.78
N ASP A 168 13.62 -12.05 18.65
CA ASP A 168 13.10 -13.38 18.98
C ASP A 168 12.28 -13.99 17.82
N ALA A 169 11.79 -13.15 16.90
CA ALA A 169 11.01 -13.55 15.74
C ALA A 169 11.50 -12.82 14.48
N PRO A 170 12.66 -13.22 13.91
CA PRO A 170 13.15 -12.66 12.66
C PRO A 170 12.12 -12.84 11.54
N LYS A 171 11.83 -11.78 10.81
CA LYS A 171 10.95 -11.83 9.64
C LYS A 171 11.68 -12.46 8.45
N PRO A 172 11.00 -13.24 7.61
CA PRO A 172 11.63 -13.78 6.40
C PRO A 172 12.03 -12.61 5.49
N ILE A 173 13.32 -12.56 5.15
CA ILE A 173 13.83 -11.58 4.17
C ILE A 173 13.31 -11.98 2.79
N PRO A 174 12.67 -11.07 2.03
CA PRO A 174 12.27 -11.35 0.66
C PRO A 174 13.50 -11.73 -0.17
N ALA A 175 13.51 -12.91 -0.80
CA ALA A 175 14.66 -13.37 -1.58
C ALA A 175 14.85 -12.49 -2.84
N ALA A 176 16.10 -12.16 -3.16
CA ALA A 176 16.47 -11.42 -4.37
C ALA A 176 16.10 -12.21 -5.63
N GLU A 177 14.99 -11.84 -6.27
CA GLU A 177 14.79 -12.16 -7.68
C GLU A 177 15.65 -11.22 -8.52
N ALA A 178 16.69 -11.77 -9.14
CA ALA A 178 17.47 -11.08 -10.16
C ALA A 178 16.60 -10.86 -11.42
N LYS A 179 16.02 -9.67 -11.53
CA LYS A 179 15.49 -9.01 -12.73
C LYS A 179 14.42 -9.78 -13.53
N ALA A 180 13.17 -9.44 -13.24
CA ALA A 180 12.36 -8.72 -14.23
C ALA A 180 11.41 -7.77 -13.51
N ALA A 181 11.80 -6.48 -13.49
CA ALA A 181 10.94 -5.33 -13.26
C ALA A 181 9.79 -5.55 -12.25
N GLU A 182 10.17 -5.40 -10.99
CA GLU A 182 9.42 -4.72 -9.91
C GLU A 182 8.32 -3.75 -10.40
N PRO A 183 7.36 -3.31 -9.55
CA PRO A 183 7.53 -3.17 -8.10
C PRO A 183 6.30 -3.39 -7.17
N ALA A 184 6.65 -3.86 -5.97
CA ALA A 184 6.15 -3.41 -4.67
C ALA A 184 4.68 -3.64 -4.31
N ALA A 185 4.40 -4.62 -3.44
CA ALA A 185 3.99 -4.37 -2.04
C ALA A 185 3.50 -5.66 -1.33
N ALA A 186 4.08 -5.96 -0.17
CA ALA A 186 3.46 -6.65 0.97
C ALA A 186 4.53 -6.67 2.07
N ALA A 187 4.32 -6.21 3.30
CA ALA A 187 3.05 -6.13 4.00
C ALA A 187 3.13 -5.14 5.17
N GLY A 188 2.08 -4.34 5.33
CA GLY A 188 1.49 -4.25 6.65
C GLY A 188 0.78 -5.57 6.92
N GLY A 189 1.10 -6.20 8.05
CA GLY A 189 0.33 -7.30 8.63
C GLY A 189 0.29 -8.61 7.84
N ALA A 190 0.99 -9.62 8.37
CA ALA A 190 0.51 -10.99 8.25
C ALA A 190 -0.97 -11.05 8.65
N PRO A 191 -1.88 -11.65 7.85
CA PRO A 191 -2.83 -12.57 8.44
C PRO A 191 -2.01 -13.77 8.92
N ALA A 192 -2.51 -14.45 9.94
CA ALA A 192 -1.99 -15.74 10.36
C ALA A 192 -1.57 -16.59 9.15
N ALA A 193 -0.27 -16.96 9.07
CA ALA A 193 0.10 -18.12 8.27
C ALA A 193 -0.67 -19.31 8.87
N GLY A 194 -1.76 -19.66 8.18
CA GLY A 194 -2.64 -20.77 8.52
C GLY A 194 -4.12 -20.53 8.26
N GLY A 195 -4.58 -19.29 8.00
CA GLY A 195 -6.01 -19.01 7.84
C GLY A 195 -6.44 -18.82 6.39
N PHE A 196 -6.42 -17.56 5.94
CA PHE A 196 -7.10 -17.16 4.71
C PHE A 196 -6.29 -17.44 3.44
N GLU A 197 -4.97 -17.23 3.42
CA GLU A 197 -4.16 -17.60 2.23
C GLU A 197 -4.20 -19.11 1.96
N ALA A 198 -4.14 -19.94 3.00
CA ALA A 198 -4.31 -21.38 2.89
C ALA A 198 -5.72 -21.74 2.37
N LYS A 199 -6.74 -20.99 2.82
CA LYS A 199 -8.11 -21.12 2.32
C LYS A 199 -8.22 -20.77 0.84
N VAL A 200 -7.60 -19.68 0.39
CA VAL A 200 -7.53 -19.32 -1.04
C VAL A 200 -6.79 -20.39 -1.84
N ALA A 201 -5.67 -20.91 -1.34
CA ALA A 201 -4.92 -21.98 -1.99
C ALA A 201 -5.73 -23.28 -2.16
N SER A 202 -6.60 -23.58 -1.19
CA SER A 202 -7.49 -24.75 -1.21
C SER A 202 -8.88 -24.51 -1.84
N ALA A 203 -9.21 -23.26 -2.19
CA ALA A 203 -10.54 -22.90 -2.68
C ALA A 203 -10.74 -23.31 -4.14
N ASP A 204 -11.99 -23.60 -4.51
CA ASP A 204 -12.36 -24.01 -5.87
C ASP A 204 -12.50 -22.78 -6.80
N PRO A 205 -11.63 -22.62 -7.81
CA PRO A 205 -11.70 -21.51 -8.76
C PRO A 205 -12.98 -21.51 -9.61
N ALA A 206 -13.64 -22.66 -9.79
CA ALA A 206 -14.91 -22.71 -10.54
C ALA A 206 -16.03 -22.00 -9.78
N LYS A 207 -16.07 -22.11 -8.45
CA LYS A 207 -16.99 -21.33 -7.59
C LYS A 207 -16.64 -19.85 -7.65
N GLY A 208 -15.36 -19.51 -7.65
CA GLY A 208 -14.89 -18.14 -7.84
C GLY A 208 -15.36 -17.51 -9.15
N GLN A 209 -15.31 -18.27 -10.25
CA GLN A 209 -15.84 -17.84 -11.54
C GLN A 209 -17.36 -17.58 -11.51
N GLN A 210 -18.12 -18.33 -10.72
CA GLN A 210 -19.56 -18.08 -10.55
C GLN A 210 -19.79 -16.78 -9.80
N THR A 211 -19.03 -16.53 -8.74
CA THR A 211 -19.07 -15.28 -7.97
C THR A 211 -18.69 -14.07 -8.84
N SER A 212 -17.71 -14.21 -9.74
CA SER A 212 -17.24 -13.11 -10.60
C SER A 212 -18.31 -12.60 -11.57
N LYS A 213 -19.36 -13.39 -11.84
CA LYS A 213 -20.54 -12.93 -12.62
C LYS A 213 -21.23 -11.72 -11.99
N LYS A 214 -21.20 -11.58 -10.65
CA LYS A 214 -21.72 -10.40 -9.93
C LYS A 214 -20.95 -9.12 -10.28
N CYS A 215 -19.69 -9.27 -10.70
CA CYS A 215 -18.78 -8.17 -11.03
C CYS A 215 -18.77 -7.88 -12.54
N ALA A 216 -19.20 -8.82 -13.39
CA ALA A 216 -19.14 -8.74 -14.86
C ALA A 216 -20.00 -7.60 -15.47
N ALA A 217 -20.99 -7.11 -14.72
CA ALA A 217 -21.79 -5.94 -15.11
C ALA A 217 -20.94 -4.67 -15.18
N CYS A 218 -19.94 -4.54 -14.31
CA CYS A 218 -19.09 -3.36 -14.23
C CYS A 218 -17.65 -3.61 -14.67
N HIS A 219 -17.16 -4.85 -14.62
CA HIS A 219 -15.76 -5.17 -14.91
C HIS A 219 -15.63 -6.10 -16.13
N SER A 220 -14.49 -5.98 -16.80
CA SER A 220 -13.99 -6.95 -17.78
C SER A 220 -12.98 -7.89 -17.11
N PHE A 221 -12.76 -9.05 -17.73
CA PHE A 221 -11.89 -10.11 -17.19
C PHE A 221 -10.96 -10.72 -18.24
N GLY A 222 -11.13 -10.39 -19.53
CA GLY A 222 -10.24 -10.84 -20.58
C GLY A 222 -8.98 -10.00 -20.65
N LYS A 223 -7.88 -10.62 -21.08
CA LYS A 223 -6.60 -9.95 -21.28
C LYS A 223 -6.73 -8.80 -22.28
N GLY A 224 -6.43 -7.58 -21.83
CA GLY A 224 -6.48 -6.37 -22.68
C GLY A 224 -7.88 -5.89 -23.04
N GLU A 225 -8.95 -6.44 -22.45
CA GLU A 225 -10.30 -5.91 -22.64
C GLU A 225 -10.41 -4.48 -22.09
N PRO A 226 -11.19 -3.61 -22.75
CA PRO A 226 -11.39 -2.24 -22.29
C PRO A 226 -12.08 -2.20 -20.92
N ALA A 227 -11.89 -1.10 -20.20
CA ALA A 227 -12.68 -0.81 -19.02
C ALA A 227 -14.16 -0.65 -19.39
N LYS A 228 -15.05 -1.02 -18.46
CA LYS A 228 -16.48 -0.73 -18.56
C LYS A 228 -16.81 0.39 -17.57
N LEU A 229 -17.77 0.16 -16.66
CA LEU A 229 -18.04 1.04 -15.52
C LEU A 229 -16.91 0.98 -14.48
N GLY A 230 -16.17 -0.12 -14.43
CA GLY A 230 -14.98 -0.34 -13.62
C GLY A 230 -13.78 -0.79 -14.47
N PRO A 231 -12.57 -0.79 -13.90
CA PRO A 231 -11.36 -1.23 -14.59
C PRO A 231 -11.40 -2.73 -14.90
N ASN A 232 -10.58 -3.19 -15.84
CA ASN A 232 -10.36 -4.62 -16.10
C ASN A 232 -9.70 -5.29 -14.89
N LEU A 233 -10.14 -6.50 -14.55
CA LEU A 233 -9.66 -7.29 -13.42
C LEU A 233 -8.74 -8.46 -13.84
N TYR A 234 -8.41 -8.59 -15.12
CA TYR A 234 -7.44 -9.59 -15.59
C TYR A 234 -6.07 -9.36 -14.95
N GLY A 235 -5.52 -10.39 -14.30
CA GLY A 235 -4.23 -10.32 -13.64
C GLY A 235 -4.18 -9.41 -12.42
N ILE A 236 -5.32 -9.03 -11.83
CA ILE A 236 -5.37 -8.04 -10.76
C ILE A 236 -4.54 -8.41 -9.52
N VAL A 237 -4.39 -9.69 -9.21
CA VAL A 237 -3.65 -10.16 -8.04
C VAL A 237 -2.16 -9.86 -8.19
N GLY A 238 -1.61 -9.07 -7.27
CA GLY A 238 -0.23 -8.56 -7.29
C GLY A 238 -0.04 -7.25 -8.07
N LEU A 239 -1.07 -6.72 -8.73
CA LEU A 239 -0.98 -5.41 -9.41
C LEU A 239 -1.17 -4.25 -8.43
N LYS A 240 -0.58 -3.11 -8.78
CA LYS A 240 -0.77 -1.88 -8.01
C LYS A 240 -2.23 -1.45 -7.95
N HIS A 241 -2.60 -0.84 -6.85
CA HIS A 241 -3.83 -0.05 -6.79
C HIS A 241 -3.82 0.99 -7.91
N ALA A 242 -4.97 1.15 -8.56
CA ALA A 242 -5.14 2.07 -9.68
C ALA A 242 -4.15 1.89 -10.86
N HIS A 243 -3.78 0.64 -11.21
CA HIS A 243 -2.76 0.40 -12.25
C HIS A 243 -3.19 0.71 -13.70
N MET A 244 -4.49 0.78 -14.01
CA MET A 244 -4.95 0.92 -15.39
C MET A 244 -4.79 2.36 -15.87
N GLU A 245 -3.87 2.57 -16.80
CA GLU A 245 -3.72 3.85 -17.49
C GLU A 245 -4.99 4.19 -18.29
N GLY A 246 -5.46 5.42 -18.19
CA GLY A 246 -6.66 5.90 -18.90
C GLY A 246 -7.99 5.59 -18.23
N PHE A 247 -8.01 4.92 -17.07
CA PHE A 247 -9.23 4.75 -16.26
C PHE A 247 -9.32 5.84 -15.17
N GLU A 248 -10.48 6.48 -15.04
CA GLU A 248 -10.72 7.50 -14.03
C GLU A 248 -11.03 6.90 -12.66
N TYR A 249 -9.97 6.65 -11.89
CA TYR A 249 -10.08 6.25 -10.49
C TYR A 249 -10.54 7.41 -9.59
N SER A 250 -11.21 7.07 -8.49
CA SER A 250 -11.55 8.06 -7.46
C SER A 250 -10.29 8.62 -6.79
N GLU A 251 -10.35 9.88 -6.37
CA GLU A 251 -9.30 10.57 -5.61
C GLU A 251 -8.70 9.74 -4.45
N PRO A 252 -9.51 9.13 -3.56
CA PRO A 252 -8.95 8.33 -2.48
C PRO A 252 -8.28 7.05 -3.01
N MET A 253 -8.79 6.42 -4.07
CA MET A 253 -8.19 5.22 -4.67
C MET A 253 -6.83 5.50 -5.29
N LYS A 254 -6.65 6.68 -5.90
CA LYS A 254 -5.35 7.16 -6.42
C LYS A 254 -4.33 7.37 -5.29
N LYS A 255 -4.79 7.71 -4.08
CA LYS A 255 -3.95 8.02 -2.91
C LYS A 255 -3.63 6.83 -2.02
N THR A 256 -4.41 5.74 -2.09
CA THR A 256 -4.21 4.56 -1.24
C THR A 256 -2.77 4.03 -1.33
N GLY A 257 -2.21 3.94 -2.54
CA GLY A 257 -0.92 3.27 -2.78
C GLY A 257 -0.95 1.78 -2.39
N GLY A 258 -0.02 0.97 -2.90
CA GLY A 258 0.05 -0.47 -2.60
C GLY A 258 -0.39 -1.37 -3.75
N VAL A 259 -0.56 -2.66 -3.48
CA VAL A 259 -0.96 -3.69 -4.45
C VAL A 259 -2.11 -4.52 -3.92
N TRP A 260 -2.80 -5.16 -4.86
CA TRP A 260 -3.80 -6.17 -4.63
C TRP A 260 -3.18 -7.52 -4.28
N ASP A 261 -2.60 -7.63 -3.08
CA ASP A 261 -2.24 -8.93 -2.49
C ASP A 261 -3.50 -9.68 -1.97
N ILE A 262 -3.34 -10.94 -1.54
CA ILE A 262 -4.46 -11.79 -1.10
C ILE A 262 -5.20 -11.18 0.10
N ALA A 263 -4.47 -10.58 1.05
CA ALA A 263 -5.03 -10.01 2.27
C ALA A 263 -5.76 -8.68 2.03
N SER A 264 -5.24 -7.83 1.14
CA SER A 264 -5.85 -6.57 0.72
C SER A 264 -7.09 -6.82 -0.14
N LEU A 265 -7.06 -7.82 -1.02
CA LEU A 265 -8.25 -8.25 -1.78
C LEU A 265 -9.34 -8.81 -0.86
N ASP A 266 -8.99 -9.58 0.17
CA ASP A 266 -9.96 -10.05 1.17
C ASP A 266 -10.68 -8.89 1.87
N LYS A 267 -9.90 -7.91 2.35
CA LYS A 267 -10.43 -6.70 2.99
C LYS A 267 -11.29 -5.87 2.03
N TRP A 268 -10.82 -5.68 0.80
CA TRP A 268 -11.53 -4.94 -0.24
C TRP A 268 -12.86 -5.61 -0.60
N LEU A 269 -12.85 -6.91 -0.82
CA LEU A 269 -14.06 -7.66 -1.15
C LEU A 269 -15.03 -7.76 0.03
N THR A 270 -14.56 -7.63 1.27
CA THR A 270 -15.42 -7.60 2.47
C THR A 270 -16.19 -6.29 2.61
N ASP A 271 -15.51 -5.16 2.40
CA ASP A 271 -16.12 -3.82 2.45
C ASP A 271 -15.23 -2.76 1.74
N PRO A 272 -15.50 -2.47 0.45
CA PRO A 272 -14.74 -1.49 -0.31
C PRO A 272 -14.84 -0.07 0.26
N LYS A 273 -16.01 0.30 0.80
CA LYS A 273 -16.27 1.64 1.32
C LYS A 273 -15.57 1.87 2.64
N ALA A 274 -15.46 0.84 3.48
CA ALA A 274 -14.68 0.90 4.71
C ALA A 274 -13.17 0.96 4.43
N MET A 275 -12.69 0.20 3.44
CA MET A 275 -11.27 0.19 3.09
C MET A 275 -10.81 1.48 2.42
N VAL A 276 -11.60 2.02 1.48
CA VAL A 276 -11.31 3.30 0.81
C VAL A 276 -12.56 4.19 0.88
N PRO A 277 -12.70 5.00 1.95
CA PRO A 277 -13.80 5.94 2.08
C PRO A 277 -13.85 6.90 0.89
N GLY A 278 -15.00 6.97 0.21
CA GLY A 278 -15.17 7.77 -1.01
C GLY A 278 -14.74 7.08 -2.31
N THR A 279 -14.58 5.74 -2.31
CA THR A 279 -14.43 4.98 -3.55
C THR A 279 -15.69 5.03 -4.42
N THR A 280 -15.51 5.10 -5.74
CA THR A 280 -16.59 5.04 -6.73
C THR A 280 -17.17 3.63 -6.90
N MET A 281 -16.50 2.59 -6.38
CA MET A 281 -17.01 1.22 -6.40
C MET A 281 -18.17 1.06 -5.42
N ALA A 282 -19.40 1.17 -5.93
CA ALA A 282 -20.63 0.97 -5.18
C ALA A 282 -20.95 -0.53 -5.00
N PHE A 283 -20.10 -1.25 -4.25
CA PHE A 283 -20.29 -2.67 -3.94
C PHE A 283 -20.50 -2.88 -2.44
N ALA A 284 -21.48 -3.71 -2.07
CA ALA A 284 -21.87 -3.95 -0.68
C ALA A 284 -20.90 -4.87 0.09
N GLY A 285 -19.97 -5.52 -0.62
CA GLY A 285 -19.06 -6.50 -0.06
C GLY A 285 -19.64 -7.92 -0.01
N ILE A 286 -18.75 -8.91 0.09
CA ILE A 286 -19.05 -10.33 0.24
C ILE A 286 -18.71 -10.71 1.68
N LYS A 287 -19.72 -10.96 2.51
CA LYS A 287 -19.50 -11.31 3.93
C LYS A 287 -19.02 -12.74 4.11
N ASN A 288 -19.37 -13.64 3.20
CA ASN A 288 -18.94 -15.03 3.23
C ASN A 288 -17.45 -15.16 2.84
N GLU A 289 -16.65 -15.72 3.74
CA GLU A 289 -15.21 -15.88 3.57
C GLU A 289 -14.83 -16.94 2.53
N ASP A 290 -15.57 -18.06 2.44
CA ASP A 290 -15.33 -19.10 1.41
C ASP A 290 -15.59 -18.55 0.00
N GLU A 291 -16.63 -17.72 -0.15
CA GLU A 291 -16.97 -17.07 -1.41
C GLU A 291 -15.88 -16.07 -1.84
N ARG A 292 -15.32 -15.31 -0.89
CA ARG A 292 -14.17 -14.43 -1.15
C ARG A 292 -12.92 -15.22 -1.52
N ALA A 293 -12.60 -16.26 -0.77
CA ALA A 293 -11.43 -17.10 -1.03
C ALA A 293 -11.50 -17.74 -2.43
N ALA A 294 -12.65 -18.29 -2.82
CA ALA A 294 -12.85 -18.87 -4.15
C ALA A 294 -12.73 -17.81 -5.25
N LEU A 295 -13.31 -16.62 -5.06
CA LEU A 295 -13.20 -15.53 -6.03
C LEU A 295 -11.74 -15.07 -6.22
N ILE A 296 -10.99 -14.92 -5.13
CA ILE A 296 -9.57 -14.53 -5.19
C ILE A 296 -8.74 -15.62 -5.86
N ALA A 297 -9.00 -16.90 -5.58
CA ALA A 297 -8.33 -18.02 -6.23
C ALA A 297 -8.57 -18.01 -7.76
N TRP A 298 -9.80 -17.73 -8.19
CA TRP A 298 -10.11 -17.58 -9.61
C TRP A 298 -9.45 -16.35 -10.24
N LEU A 299 -9.47 -15.19 -9.58
CA LEU A 299 -8.79 -13.98 -10.06
C LEU A 299 -7.27 -14.20 -10.19
N ASN A 300 -6.66 -14.93 -9.25
CA ASN A 300 -5.26 -15.28 -9.30
C ASN A 300 -4.93 -16.20 -10.50
N LYS A 301 -5.80 -17.18 -10.78
CA LYS A 301 -5.69 -18.06 -11.95
C LYS A 301 -5.94 -17.31 -13.26
N ASN A 302 -6.78 -16.27 -13.25
CA ASN A 302 -7.09 -15.43 -14.41
C ASN A 302 -6.01 -14.34 -14.62
N SER A 303 -4.75 -14.77 -14.74
CA SER A 303 -3.56 -13.92 -14.85
C SER A 303 -2.51 -14.60 -15.73
N ASP A 304 -1.67 -13.82 -16.40
CA ASP A 304 -0.43 -14.33 -17.03
C ASP A 304 0.64 -14.66 -15.97
N LYS A 305 0.54 -14.07 -14.78
CA LYS A 305 1.45 -14.26 -13.64
C LYS A 305 0.67 -14.54 -12.35
N PRO A 306 0.09 -15.73 -12.19
CA PRO A 306 -0.53 -16.13 -10.93
C PRO A 306 0.48 -16.00 -9.79
N GLN A 307 0.06 -15.47 -8.65
CA GLN A 307 0.86 -15.44 -7.43
C GLN A 307 0.87 -16.82 -6.78
N GLU A 308 1.99 -17.21 -6.20
CA GLU A 308 2.13 -18.47 -5.45
C GLU A 308 1.27 -18.39 -4.18
N LEU A 309 0.13 -19.08 -4.20
CA LEU A 309 -0.74 -19.24 -3.04
C LEU A 309 -0.13 -20.34 -2.17
N GLY A 310 0.63 -19.95 -1.14
CA GLY A 310 1.34 -20.90 -0.28
C GLY A 310 0.48 -22.09 0.14
N GLY A 311 0.79 -23.28 -0.38
CA GLY A 311 0.08 -24.51 -0.06
C GLY A 311 0.70 -25.72 -0.73
N ALA A 312 0.80 -26.82 0.02
CA ALA A 312 1.33 -28.11 -0.39
C ALA A 312 0.91 -28.54 -1.80
N THR A 313 1.86 -29.16 -2.50
CA THR A 313 1.74 -29.77 -3.83
C THR A 313 0.36 -30.40 -4.05
N PRO A 314 -0.36 -30.04 -5.13
CA PRO A 314 -1.56 -30.76 -5.51
C PRO A 314 -1.18 -32.22 -5.79
N ALA A 315 -1.83 -33.14 -5.08
CA ALA A 315 -1.79 -34.55 -5.41
C ALA A 315 -2.20 -34.70 -6.89
N ALA A 316 -1.27 -35.23 -7.68
CA ALA A 316 -1.51 -35.59 -9.06
C ALA A 316 -2.62 -36.65 -9.15
N ALA A 317 -3.57 -36.45 -10.08
CA ALA A 317 -4.02 -37.44 -11.06
C ALA A 317 -5.34 -37.01 -11.75
N PRO A 318 -5.69 -37.53 -12.95
CA PRO A 318 -4.85 -38.09 -14.01
C PRO A 318 -5.00 -37.33 -15.34
N ALA A 319 -4.07 -37.60 -16.26
CA ALA A 319 -4.16 -37.21 -17.66
C ALA A 319 -5.42 -37.79 -18.34
N GLY A 320 -6.14 -36.98 -19.12
CA GLY A 320 -7.25 -37.49 -19.94
C GLY A 320 -8.19 -36.46 -20.56
N ALA A 321 -7.68 -35.63 -21.48
CA ALA A 321 -8.30 -35.15 -22.75
C ALA A 321 -9.71 -34.47 -22.79
N PRO A 322 -10.10 -33.76 -23.88
CA PRO A 322 -9.32 -33.28 -25.01
C PRO A 322 -9.35 -31.74 -25.17
N ALA A 323 -8.35 -31.23 -25.90
CA ALA A 323 -8.39 -29.92 -26.52
C ALA A 323 -9.53 -29.84 -27.55
N ALA A 324 -10.20 -28.69 -27.62
CA ALA A 324 -11.10 -28.31 -28.70
C ALA A 324 -10.84 -26.84 -29.09
N PRO A 325 -11.01 -26.47 -30.37
CA PRO A 325 -9.88 -25.97 -31.17
C PRO A 325 -9.84 -24.46 -31.32
N ALA A 326 -8.64 -23.95 -31.63
CA ALA A 326 -8.45 -22.65 -32.26
C ALA A 326 -9.18 -22.63 -33.61
N ALA A 327 -10.07 -21.66 -33.80
CA ALA A 327 -10.64 -21.32 -35.09
C ALA A 327 -10.11 -19.96 -35.54
N SER A 328 -9.46 -19.99 -36.69
CA SER A 328 -8.76 -18.90 -37.37
C SER A 328 -9.63 -17.68 -37.66
N ALA A 329 -8.99 -16.51 -37.63
CA ALA A 329 -9.47 -15.29 -38.28
C ALA A 329 -9.65 -15.47 -39.79
N PRO A 330 -10.42 -14.59 -40.43
CA PRO A 330 -9.99 -14.02 -41.70
C PRO A 330 -9.89 -12.48 -41.66
N ALA A 331 -9.10 -12.00 -42.62
CA ALA A 331 -8.44 -10.72 -42.72
C ALA A 331 -9.32 -9.48 -42.91
N ALA A 332 -8.74 -8.32 -42.60
CA ALA A 332 -9.18 -6.98 -42.98
C ALA A 332 -9.20 -6.78 -44.52
N PRO A 333 -9.81 -5.68 -45.00
CA PRO A 333 -8.92 -4.62 -45.48
C PRO A 333 -9.34 -3.19 -45.07
N GLU A 334 -8.32 -2.44 -44.65
CA GLU A 334 -7.91 -1.10 -45.11
C GLU A 334 -8.96 0.02 -45.30
N GLN A 335 -8.79 1.15 -44.59
CA GLN A 335 -8.46 2.45 -45.22
C GLN A 335 -8.26 3.60 -44.19
N GLN A 336 -7.38 4.52 -44.58
CA GLN A 336 -6.84 5.69 -43.85
C GLN A 336 -7.82 6.88 -43.75
N ALA A 337 -7.59 7.73 -42.74
CA ALA A 337 -8.27 9.01 -42.41
C ALA A 337 -7.77 10.21 -43.29
N PRO A 338 -8.19 11.50 -43.09
CA PRO A 338 -9.49 12.14 -42.75
C PRO A 338 -9.90 13.42 -43.58
N LYS A 339 -11.20 13.81 -43.52
CA LYS A 339 -11.91 15.16 -43.64
C LYS A 339 -11.66 16.09 -44.87
N PRO A 340 -12.55 17.08 -45.24
CA PRO A 340 -13.52 17.85 -44.42
C PRO A 340 -14.93 18.12 -45.06
N ALA A 341 -15.67 19.07 -44.45
CA ALA A 341 -17.08 19.46 -44.59
C ALA A 341 -17.54 20.10 -45.93
N ASN A 342 -18.85 20.03 -46.25
CA ASN A 342 -19.80 21.17 -46.34
C ASN A 342 -21.11 20.84 -47.15
N GLU A 343 -22.20 21.50 -46.77
CA GLU A 343 -23.37 22.00 -47.55
C GLU A 343 -24.38 21.09 -48.31
N GLN A 344 -25.64 21.22 -47.85
CA GLN A 344 -26.90 21.54 -48.56
C GLN A 344 -27.43 20.75 -49.78
N SER A 345 -28.74 20.48 -49.64
CA SER A 345 -29.82 20.68 -50.63
C SER A 345 -30.19 19.54 -51.58
N GLY A 346 -31.49 19.17 -51.52
CA GLY A 346 -32.30 19.13 -52.74
C GLY A 346 -32.96 17.80 -53.11
N GLY A 347 -34.21 17.61 -52.66
CA GLY A 347 -35.35 17.41 -53.56
C GLY A 347 -35.62 16.03 -54.21
N GLY A 348 -36.75 15.42 -53.82
CA GLY A 348 -37.89 15.37 -54.75
C GLY A 348 -38.46 14.00 -55.16
N SER A 349 -39.76 13.84 -54.84
CA SER A 349 -40.83 13.30 -55.71
C SER A 349 -40.98 11.76 -55.77
N GLU A 350 -42.16 11.11 -55.71
CA GLU A 350 -43.57 11.44 -55.42
C GLU A 350 -44.41 10.15 -55.53
N ALA A 351 -45.69 10.23 -55.11
CA ALA A 351 -46.86 9.40 -55.49
C ALA A 351 -47.04 8.02 -54.81
N ASP A 352 -48.23 7.54 -54.39
CA ASP A 352 -49.62 8.03 -54.28
C ASP A 352 -50.41 6.89 -53.53
N LYS A 353 -50.97 7.09 -52.33
CA LYS A 353 -52.42 7.06 -51.89
C LYS A 353 -53.25 5.77 -52.16
N PRO A 354 -54.49 5.57 -51.62
CA PRO A 354 -55.24 6.03 -50.42
C PRO A 354 -55.75 4.81 -49.55
N GLY A 355 -56.50 4.85 -48.45
CA GLY A 355 -57.29 5.86 -47.73
C GLY A 355 -58.06 5.19 -46.58
N GLU A 356 -58.34 5.96 -45.54
CA GLU A 356 -59.05 5.62 -44.29
C GLU A 356 -60.59 5.59 -44.48
N PRO A 357 -61.40 5.18 -43.48
CA PRO A 357 -61.85 6.15 -42.47
C PRO A 357 -62.03 5.61 -41.02
N ALA A 358 -61.84 6.50 -40.05
CA ALA A 358 -62.23 6.38 -38.63
C ALA A 358 -63.76 6.57 -38.42
N PRO A 359 -64.36 6.37 -37.21
CA PRO A 359 -64.14 7.28 -36.06
C PRO A 359 -64.16 6.64 -34.63
N ALA A 360 -63.73 7.43 -33.64
CA ALA A 360 -63.66 7.22 -32.18
C ALA A 360 -65.06 7.27 -31.48
N PRO A 361 -65.26 7.39 -30.13
CA PRO A 361 -64.34 7.41 -28.96
C PRO A 361 -64.86 6.66 -27.68
N ALA A 362 -64.06 6.61 -26.60
CA ALA A 362 -64.43 6.91 -25.19
C ALA A 362 -63.65 6.10 -24.11
N ALA A 363 -63.26 6.80 -23.05
CA ALA A 363 -62.48 6.46 -21.84
C ALA A 363 -63.30 5.59 -20.83
N PRO A 364 -62.85 5.24 -19.58
CA PRO A 364 -61.67 5.70 -18.83
C PRO A 364 -60.84 4.63 -18.09
N ALA A 365 -59.71 5.10 -17.57
CA ALA A 365 -58.84 4.42 -16.63
C ALA A 365 -59.38 4.52 -15.19
N GLU A 366 -59.21 3.45 -14.40
CA GLU A 366 -59.09 3.48 -12.94
C GLU A 366 -58.25 2.28 -12.44
N PRO A 367 -57.68 2.34 -11.21
CA PRO A 367 -56.33 1.83 -10.92
C PRO A 367 -56.26 0.72 -9.86
N SER A 368 -55.04 0.18 -9.65
CA SER A 368 -54.46 -0.44 -8.43
C SER A 368 -53.93 -1.88 -8.61
N PRO A 369 -53.03 -2.40 -7.74
CA PRO A 369 -52.43 -1.79 -6.54
C PRO A 369 -50.89 -1.81 -6.46
N ALA A 370 -50.38 -0.89 -5.64
CA ALA A 370 -48.99 -0.84 -5.17
C ALA A 370 -48.63 -2.02 -4.23
N PRO A 371 -47.36 -2.46 -4.21
CA PRO A 371 -46.85 -3.26 -3.11
C PRO A 371 -46.28 -2.39 -1.97
N ALA A 372 -46.85 -2.65 -0.79
CA ALA A 372 -46.49 -2.36 0.60
C ALA A 372 -45.21 -1.59 0.97
N ALA A 373 -45.40 -0.60 1.85
CA ALA A 373 -44.37 0.02 2.68
C ALA A 373 -43.78 -0.97 3.71
N PRO A 374 -42.51 -0.79 4.12
CA PRO A 374 -41.91 -1.58 5.20
C PRO A 374 -42.49 -1.20 6.57
N ALA A 375 -42.72 -2.21 7.39
CA ALA A 375 -43.16 -2.09 8.77
C ALA A 375 -42.19 -1.25 9.63
N ALA A 376 -42.76 -0.46 10.53
CA ALA A 376 -42.06 0.26 11.58
C ALA A 376 -41.29 -0.70 12.52
N PRO A 377 -40.19 -0.25 13.16
CA PRO A 377 -39.40 -1.07 14.06
C PRO A 377 -40.18 -1.43 15.32
N ALA A 378 -40.11 -2.70 15.71
CA ALA A 378 -40.57 -3.18 17.00
C ALA A 378 -39.77 -2.51 18.14
N GLU A 379 -40.49 -2.06 19.17
CA GLU A 379 -39.91 -1.61 20.44
C GLU A 379 -39.02 -2.70 21.07
N PRO A 380 -37.89 -2.34 21.70
CA PRO A 380 -37.09 -3.29 22.46
C PRO A 380 -37.83 -3.68 23.75
N ALA A 381 -38.04 -4.99 23.95
CA ALA A 381 -38.47 -5.54 25.22
C ALA A 381 -37.47 -5.20 26.35
N PRO A 382 -37.94 -4.93 27.58
CA PRO A 382 -37.06 -4.63 28.70
C PRO A 382 -36.19 -5.85 29.07
N ALA A 383 -34.90 -5.59 29.28
CA ALA A 383 -33.92 -6.59 29.70
C ALA A 383 -34.31 -7.27 31.02
N PRO A 384 -34.09 -8.59 31.17
CA PRO A 384 -34.23 -9.25 32.47
C PRO A 384 -33.15 -8.73 33.44
N ALA A 385 -33.58 -8.35 34.64
CA ALA A 385 -32.72 -7.94 35.74
C ALA A 385 -31.61 -8.98 35.99
N GLY A 386 -30.36 -8.53 35.92
CA GLY A 386 -29.21 -9.34 36.30
C GLY A 386 -29.27 -9.73 37.79
N PRO A 387 -28.68 -10.88 38.16
CA PRO A 387 -28.68 -11.34 39.54
C PRO A 387 -27.95 -10.36 40.47
N ALA A 388 -28.54 -10.14 41.64
CA ALA A 388 -28.03 -9.31 42.71
C ALA A 388 -26.60 -9.70 43.14
N PRO A 389 -25.76 -8.74 43.58
CA PRO A 389 -24.44 -9.04 44.09
C PRO A 389 -24.53 -9.89 45.37
N ALA A 390 -23.78 -10.99 45.38
CA ALA A 390 -23.63 -11.87 46.54
C ALA A 390 -23.07 -11.08 47.73
N ALA A 391 -23.75 -11.22 48.87
CA ALA A 391 -23.29 -10.72 50.16
C ALA A 391 -21.91 -11.32 50.53
N PRO A 392 -21.02 -10.54 51.18
CA PRO A 392 -19.76 -11.08 51.68
C PRO A 392 -20.01 -12.05 52.83
N ALA A 393 -19.40 -13.24 52.73
CA ALA A 393 -19.43 -14.25 53.79
C ALA A 393 -18.71 -13.74 55.07
N PRO A 394 -19.22 -14.08 56.26
CA PRO A 394 -18.59 -13.70 57.53
C PRO A 394 -17.43 -14.64 57.88
N GLY A 395 -16.36 -14.05 58.42
CA GLY A 395 -15.48 -14.73 59.38
C GLY A 395 -14.41 -15.66 58.82
N ALA A 396 -13.21 -15.13 58.59
CA ALA A 396 -11.98 -15.86 58.84
C ALA A 396 -11.02 -14.94 59.60
N GLU A 397 -10.64 -15.44 60.77
CA GLU A 397 -9.94 -14.78 61.86
C GLU A 397 -8.42 -14.79 61.61
N GLN A 398 -7.78 -13.61 61.73
CA GLN A 398 -6.43 -13.34 62.30
C GLN A 398 -5.16 -13.92 61.59
N PRO A 399 -3.98 -13.24 61.65
CA PRO A 399 -3.37 -12.74 62.90
C PRO A 399 -2.78 -11.32 62.91
N LYS A 400 -2.78 -10.76 64.14
CA LYS A 400 -1.98 -9.64 64.64
C LYS A 400 -0.50 -9.73 64.24
N GLN A 401 0.13 -8.57 63.99
CA GLN A 401 1.38 -8.06 64.59
C GLN A 401 1.66 -6.63 64.08
N PRO A 402 2.53 -5.85 64.72
CA PRO A 402 2.74 -5.60 66.14
C PRO A 402 2.09 -4.29 66.64
#